data_AF-A0A660YJI6-F1
#
_entry.id   AF-A0A660YJI6-F1
#
_cell.length_a   1.000
_cell.length_b   1.000
_cell.length_c   1.000
_cell.angle_alpha   90.00
_cell.angle_beta   90.00
_cell.angle_gamma   90.00
#
_symmetry.space_group_name_H-M   'P 1'
#
loop_
_entity.id
_entity.type
_entity.pdbx_description
1 polymer ?
#
loop_
_entity_poly.entity_id
_entity_poly.type
_entity_poly.pdbx_seq_one_letter_code
_entity_poly.pdbx_strand_id
1 'polypeptide(L)'
;MRLYSKLKSGIVIISLLFIPYILHAGDYGASFLNIGVGPRGIAMANAFCSITDDAYSFFWNPAGYAMMNNRQISGMYGPQFGTISNPLANFNTVSIALPLKNKATIAFNWVRLAIDDI
;
A
#
# COMPACT_ATOMS: atom_id res chain seq x y z
N MET A 1 11.42 20.82 -37.96
CA MET A 1 10.10 20.52 -37.37
C MET A 1 10.12 19.40 -36.31
N ARG A 2 10.86 18.28 -36.48
CA ARG A 2 10.93 17.16 -35.49
C ARG A 2 11.66 17.47 -34.17
N LEU A 3 12.60 18.42 -34.15
CA LEU A 3 13.34 18.78 -32.92
C LEU A 3 12.45 19.56 -31.94
N TYR A 4 11.59 20.44 -32.46
CA TYR A 4 10.68 21.26 -31.67
C TYR A 4 9.57 20.43 -31.01
N SER A 5 9.09 19.37 -31.66
CA SER A 5 8.12 18.45 -31.06
C SER A 5 8.72 17.61 -29.92
N LYS A 6 9.98 17.15 -30.06
CA LYS A 6 10.69 16.44 -28.99
C LYS A 6 10.94 17.33 -27.77
N LEU A 7 11.28 18.60 -27.98
CA LEU A 7 11.48 19.56 -26.90
C LEU A 7 10.18 19.84 -26.14
N LYS A 8 9.05 20.03 -26.85
CA LYS A 8 7.73 20.19 -26.23
C LYS A 8 7.30 18.97 -25.42
N SER A 9 7.47 17.76 -25.96
CA SER A 9 7.19 16.53 -25.21
C SER A 9 8.08 16.39 -23.97
N GLY A 10 9.35 16.79 -24.06
CA GLY A 10 10.26 16.81 -22.90
C GLY A 10 9.79 17.76 -21.80
N ILE A 11 9.35 18.96 -22.16
CA ILE A 11 8.80 19.95 -21.22
C ILE A 11 7.52 19.41 -20.55
N VAL A 12 6.64 18.75 -21.30
CA VAL A 12 5.42 18.15 -20.75
C VAL A 12 5.75 17.04 -19.76
N ILE A 13 6.69 16.14 -20.09
CA ILE A 13 7.12 15.06 -19.18
C ILE A 13 7.74 15.64 -17.91
N ILE A 14 8.61 16.65 -18.04
CA ILE A 14 9.21 17.33 -16.90
C ILE A 14 8.13 17.99 -16.04
N SER A 15 7.17 18.69 -16.65
CA SER A 15 6.07 19.32 -15.90
C SER A 15 5.21 18.30 -15.15
N LEU A 16 4.91 17.14 -15.75
CA LEU A 16 4.16 16.05 -15.11
C LEU A 16 4.90 15.44 -13.92
N LEU A 17 6.23 15.40 -13.95
CA LEU A 17 7.07 14.91 -12.84
C LEU A 17 7.15 15.89 -11.66
N PHE A 18 6.92 17.19 -11.89
CA PHE A 18 7.02 18.23 -10.84
C PHE A 18 5.68 18.58 -10.16
N ILE A 19 4.52 18.26 -10.76
CA ILE A 19 3.19 18.46 -10.15
C ILE A 19 3.05 17.87 -8.74
N PRO A 20 3.50 16.63 -8.43
CA PRO A 20 3.35 16.07 -7.08
C PRO A 20 4.16 16.79 -6.01
N TYR A 21 5.20 17.58 -6.36
CA TYR A 21 5.97 18.35 -5.38
C TYR A 21 5.22 19.58 -4.85
N ILE A 22 4.27 20.12 -5.61
CA ILE A 22 3.48 21.30 -5.23
C ILE A 22 2.22 20.87 -4.45
N LEU A 23 1.78 19.62 -4.64
CA LEU A 23 0.66 19.01 -3.93
C LEU A 23 1.11 18.56 -2.53
N HIS A 24 1.03 19.45 -1.54
CA HIS A 24 1.12 19.07 -0.13
C HIS A 24 -0.17 18.35 0.29
N ALA A 25 -0.07 17.04 0.54
CA ALA A 25 -1.09 16.32 1.28
C ALA A 25 -1.05 16.78 2.74
N GLY A 26 -2.19 17.13 3.34
CA GLY A 26 -2.24 17.52 4.75
C GLY A 26 -1.74 16.40 5.67
N ASP A 27 -1.13 16.77 6.79
CA ASP A 27 -0.35 15.87 7.68
C ASP A 27 -1.12 14.64 8.21
N TYR A 28 -2.45 14.63 8.12
CA TYR A 28 -3.30 13.61 8.73
C TYR A 28 -4.13 12.78 7.75
N GLY A 29 -4.11 13.08 6.45
CA GLY A 29 -5.00 12.45 5.46
C GLY A 29 -4.85 10.92 5.34
N ALA A 30 -3.65 10.41 5.61
CA ALA A 30 -3.35 8.98 5.61
C ALA A 30 -2.85 8.47 6.97
N SER A 31 -3.16 9.18 8.06
CA SER A 31 -2.73 8.83 9.43
C SER A 31 -3.15 7.42 9.86
N PHE A 32 -4.23 6.90 9.28
CA PHE A 32 -4.70 5.52 9.48
C PHE A 32 -3.69 4.45 9.06
N LEU A 33 -2.72 4.78 8.21
CA LEU A 33 -1.64 3.84 7.86
C LEU A 33 -0.81 3.46 9.09
N ASN A 34 -0.75 4.28 10.13
CA ASN A 34 -0.04 3.93 11.37
C ASN A 34 -0.66 2.77 12.17
N ILE A 35 -1.89 2.35 11.84
CA ILE A 35 -2.55 1.20 12.49
C ILE A 35 -1.76 -0.09 12.21
N GLY A 36 -1.20 -0.22 11.01
CA GLY A 36 -0.50 -1.44 10.57
C GLY A 36 -1.41 -2.37 9.77
N VAL A 37 -0.84 -3.10 8.80
CA VAL A 37 -1.59 -4.00 7.91
C VAL A 37 -1.15 -5.46 8.10
N GLY A 38 -2.10 -6.38 8.09
CA GLY A 38 -1.84 -7.82 8.15
C GLY A 38 -1.85 -8.35 9.59
N PRO A 39 -2.59 -9.44 9.88
CA PRO A 39 -2.73 -9.97 11.25
C PRO A 39 -1.40 -10.31 11.92
N ARG A 40 -0.45 -10.86 11.15
CA ARG A 40 0.87 -11.29 11.65
C ARG A 40 1.71 -10.09 12.12
N GLY A 41 1.76 -9.02 11.33
CA GLY A 41 2.52 -7.82 11.69
C GLY A 41 1.93 -7.11 12.91
N ILE A 42 0.60 -7.01 12.98
CA ILE A 42 -0.11 -6.43 14.12
C ILE A 42 0.10 -7.27 15.39
N ALA A 43 0.02 -8.60 15.30
CA ALA A 43 0.26 -9.51 16.44
C ALA A 43 1.69 -9.39 17.01
N MET A 44 2.65 -8.92 16.20
CA MET A 44 4.03 -8.60 16.60
C MET A 44 4.20 -7.14 17.05
N ALA A 45 3.12 -6.46 17.45
CA ALA A 45 3.15 -5.05 17.83
C ALA A 45 3.79 -4.16 16.74
N ASN A 46 3.46 -4.43 15.47
CA ASN A 46 3.99 -3.75 14.28
C ASN A 46 5.50 -3.93 14.04
N ALA A 47 6.16 -4.91 14.68
CA ALA A 47 7.57 -5.23 14.47
C ALA A 47 7.77 -6.32 13.40
N PHE A 48 7.45 -6.03 12.13
CA PHE A 48 7.46 -7.03 11.04
C PHE A 48 8.37 -6.70 9.84
N CYS A 49 8.97 -5.50 9.76
CA CYS A 49 9.71 -5.03 8.58
C CYS A 49 10.84 -5.95 8.09
N SER A 50 11.58 -6.61 8.99
CA SER A 50 12.76 -7.40 8.61
C SER A 50 12.45 -8.83 8.19
N ILE A 51 11.27 -9.35 8.56
CA ILE A 51 10.90 -10.76 8.36
C ILE A 51 9.69 -10.93 7.43
N THR A 52 9.19 -9.84 6.84
CA THR A 52 8.06 -9.89 5.92
C THR A 52 8.40 -10.67 4.66
N ASP A 53 7.58 -11.65 4.34
CA ASP A 53 7.73 -12.55 3.21
C ASP A 53 6.35 -13.01 2.67
N ASP A 54 5.33 -12.17 2.86
CA ASP A 54 3.94 -12.47 2.54
C ASP A 54 3.25 -11.37 1.71
N ALA A 55 1.97 -11.57 1.40
CA ALA A 55 1.15 -10.65 0.62
C ALA A 55 1.13 -9.22 1.17
N TYR A 56 1.37 -9.02 2.47
CA TYR A 56 1.39 -7.71 3.13
C TYR A 56 2.76 -7.01 3.07
N SER A 57 3.75 -7.60 2.40
CA SER A 57 5.09 -7.01 2.26
C SER A 57 5.09 -5.60 1.67
N PHE A 58 4.08 -5.21 0.88
CA PHE A 58 3.95 -3.84 0.37
C PHE A 58 3.93 -2.78 1.48
N PHE A 59 3.34 -3.11 2.64
CA PHE A 59 3.15 -2.18 3.75
C PHE A 59 4.39 -2.14 4.65
N TRP A 60 5.00 -3.30 4.91
CA TRP A 60 6.11 -3.42 5.86
C TRP A 60 7.47 -3.19 5.21
N ASN A 61 7.77 -3.90 4.13
CA ASN A 61 9.02 -3.80 3.38
C ASN A 61 8.84 -4.47 2.01
N PRO A 62 8.68 -3.69 0.92
CA PRO A 62 8.49 -4.24 -0.42
C PRO A 62 9.60 -5.18 -0.89
N ALA A 63 10.81 -5.14 -0.32
CA ALA A 63 11.87 -6.09 -0.65
C ALA A 63 11.53 -7.54 -0.23
N GLY A 64 10.66 -7.72 0.77
CA GLY A 64 10.17 -9.04 1.21
C GLY A 64 9.43 -9.81 0.11
N TYR A 65 8.86 -9.10 -0.87
CA TYR A 65 8.26 -9.70 -2.05
C TYR A 65 9.24 -10.53 -2.88
N ALA A 66 10.55 -10.23 -2.83
CA ALA A 66 11.57 -11.02 -3.52
C ALA A 66 11.86 -12.37 -2.83
N MET A 67 11.43 -12.52 -1.57
CA MET A 67 11.57 -13.74 -0.77
C MET A 67 10.35 -14.65 -0.88
N MET A 68 9.25 -14.19 -1.48
CA MET A 68 8.03 -14.98 -1.68
C MET A 68 8.24 -16.12 -2.69
N ASN A 69 7.87 -17.33 -2.27
CA ASN A 69 7.93 -18.52 -3.14
C ASN A 69 6.57 -18.93 -3.70
N ASN A 70 5.48 -18.48 -3.08
CA ASN A 70 4.12 -18.92 -3.40
C ASN A 70 3.22 -17.74 -3.72
N ARG A 71 2.24 -17.96 -4.60
CA ARG A 71 1.14 -17.02 -4.81
C ARG A 71 0.33 -16.92 -3.53
N GLN A 72 0.00 -15.70 -3.11
CA GLN A 72 -0.78 -15.48 -1.90
C GLN A 72 -1.91 -14.49 -2.18
N ILE A 73 -3.05 -14.76 -1.56
CA ILE A 73 -4.18 -13.85 -1.43
C ILE A 73 -4.42 -13.72 0.07
N SER A 74 -4.56 -12.50 0.56
CA SER A 74 -4.75 -12.24 1.99
C SER A 74 -5.74 -11.10 2.19
N GLY A 75 -6.50 -11.18 3.28
CA GLY A 75 -7.47 -10.17 3.67
C GLY A 75 -7.44 -9.95 5.18
N MET A 76 -7.60 -8.70 5.60
CA MET A 76 -7.70 -8.32 7.00
C MET A 76 -8.98 -7.51 7.21
N TYR A 77 -9.74 -7.88 8.24
CA TYR A 77 -10.84 -7.09 8.78
C TYR A 77 -10.45 -6.62 10.18
N GLY A 78 -10.32 -5.30 10.35
CA GLY A 78 -9.85 -4.66 11.58
C GLY A 78 -10.87 -3.64 12.08
N PRO A 79 -11.88 -4.04 12.87
CA PRO A 79 -12.82 -3.12 13.49
C PRO A 79 -12.07 -2.17 14.43
N GLN A 80 -12.29 -0.87 14.30
CA GLN A 80 -11.67 0.17 15.12
C GLN A 80 -12.70 0.79 16.05
N PHE A 81 -12.44 0.63 17.35
CA PHE A 81 -13.29 1.04 18.47
C PHE A 81 -14.68 0.39 18.47
N GLY A 82 -15.21 0.08 19.66
CA GLY A 82 -16.48 -0.63 19.81
C GLY A 82 -16.34 -2.16 19.71
N THR A 83 -17.36 -2.82 19.16
CA THR A 83 -17.43 -4.29 19.08
C THR A 83 -17.25 -4.75 17.64
N ILE A 84 -16.83 -6.00 17.43
CA ILE A 84 -16.73 -6.61 16.10
C ILE A 84 -18.02 -6.52 15.26
N SER A 85 -19.18 -6.46 15.90
CA SER A 85 -20.49 -6.35 15.24
C SER A 85 -20.99 -4.92 15.04
N ASN A 86 -20.40 -3.94 15.74
CA ASN A 86 -20.77 -2.53 15.64
C ASN A 86 -19.55 -1.64 15.92
N PRO A 87 -18.60 -1.58 14.97
CA PRO A 87 -17.41 -0.76 15.10
C PRO A 87 -17.69 0.69 14.68
N LEU A 88 -16.94 1.64 15.24
CA LEU A 88 -17.02 3.04 14.82
C LEU A 88 -16.32 3.29 13.47
N ALA A 89 -15.27 2.52 13.17
CA ALA A 89 -14.62 2.54 11.86
C ALA A 89 -14.16 1.14 11.45
N ASN A 90 -14.15 0.87 10.16
CA ASN A 90 -13.72 -0.39 9.58
C ASN A 90 -12.39 -0.20 8.85
N PHE A 91 -11.34 -0.89 9.33
CA PHE A 91 -10.04 -0.92 8.68
C PHE A 91 -9.81 -2.25 7.95
N ASN A 92 -9.94 -2.22 6.63
CA ASN A 92 -9.95 -3.40 5.79
C ASN A 92 -8.79 -3.37 4.81
N THR A 93 -8.15 -4.52 4.61
CA THR A 93 -7.12 -4.67 3.59
C THR A 93 -7.32 -5.94 2.79
N VAL A 94 -6.99 -5.85 1.50
CA VAL A 94 -6.94 -6.98 0.58
C VAL A 94 -5.63 -6.90 -0.19
N SER A 95 -4.91 -8.01 -0.24
CA SER A 95 -3.63 -8.12 -0.92
C SER A 95 -3.56 -9.39 -1.75
N ILE A 96 -3.08 -9.24 -2.98
CA ILE A 96 -2.82 -10.34 -3.91
C ILE A 96 -1.36 -10.20 -4.35
N ALA A 97 -0.57 -11.25 -4.19
CA ALA A 97 0.84 -11.27 -4.55
C ALA A 97 1.16 -12.50 -5.40
N LEU A 98 1.75 -12.24 -6.56
CA LEU A 98 2.07 -13.22 -7.60
C LEU A 98 3.59 -13.21 -7.86
N PRO A 99 4.36 -14.09 -7.19
CA PRO A 99 5.79 -14.19 -7.43
C PRO A 99 6.08 -14.72 -8.84
N LEU A 100 7.10 -14.13 -9.46
CA LEU A 100 7.65 -14.46 -10.76
C LEU A 100 8.94 -15.27 -10.59
N LYS A 101 9.37 -15.95 -11.66
CA LYS A 101 10.56 -16.83 -11.62
C LYS A 101 11.88 -16.11 -11.30
N ASN A 102 11.95 -14.79 -11.47
CA ASN A 102 13.18 -13.98 -11.33
C ASN A 102 13.31 -13.29 -9.97
N LYS A 103 12.66 -13.80 -8.91
CA LYS A 103 12.59 -13.14 -7.59
C LYS A 103 11.93 -11.75 -7.63
N ALA A 104 11.16 -11.43 -8.67
CA ALA A 104 10.24 -10.30 -8.66
C ALA A 104 8.85 -10.81 -8.32
N THR A 105 7.99 -9.92 -7.81
CA THR A 105 6.60 -10.24 -7.52
C THR A 105 5.74 -9.10 -8.03
N ILE A 106 4.64 -9.45 -8.68
CA ILE A 106 3.59 -8.49 -9.02
C ILE A 106 2.54 -8.58 -7.93
N ALA A 107 2.18 -7.45 -7.34
CA ALA A 107 1.18 -7.41 -6.29
C ALA A 107 0.13 -6.32 -6.55
N PHE A 108 -1.10 -6.62 -6.13
CA PHE A 108 -2.20 -5.66 -6.03
C PHE A 108 -2.60 -5.57 -4.56
N ASN A 109 -2.68 -4.35 -4.04
CA ASN A 109 -2.97 -4.10 -2.63
C ASN A 109 -4.00 -2.99 -2.51
N TRP A 110 -4.99 -3.21 -1.65
CA TRP A 110 -6.02 -2.26 -1.32
C TRP A 110 -6.12 -2.11 0.19
N VAL A 111 -6.05 -0.87 0.66
CA VAL A 111 -6.14 -0.50 2.08
C VAL A 111 -7.23 0.54 2.20
N ARG A 112 -8.20 0.30 3.09
CA ARG A 112 -9.33 1.19 3.33
C ARG A 112 -9.57 1.35 4.82
N LEU A 113 -9.56 2.59 5.28
CA LEU A 113 -10.26 2.98 6.50
C LEU A 113 -11.57 3.67 6.10
N ALA A 114 -12.68 3.31 6.71
CA ALA A 114 -13.93 4.04 6.56
C ALA A 114 -14.73 4.07 7.85
N ILE A 115 -15.51 5.12 8.02
CA ILE A 115 -16.56 5.22 9.02
C ILE A 115 -17.86 4.97 8.24
N ASP A 116 -18.66 4.02 8.70
CA ASP A 116 -19.96 3.79 8.08
C ASP A 116 -20.91 4.92 8.52
N ASP A 117 -21.85 5.29 7.64
CA ASP A 117 -22.89 6.32 7.87
C ASP A 117 -22.45 7.81 7.90
N ILE A 118 -21.27 8.16 7.37
CA ILE A 118 -20.89 9.54 6.98
C ILE A 118 -20.28 9.60 5.59
#